data_AF-A0A9X6KJV7-F1
#
_entry.id   AF-A0A9X6KJV7-F1
#
_cell.length_a   1.000
_cell.length_b   1.000
_cell.length_c   1.000
_cell.angle_alpha   90.00
_cell.angle_beta   90.00
_cell.angle_gamma   90.00
#
_symmetry.space_group_name_H-M   'P 1'
#
loop_
_entity.id
_entity.type
_entity.pdbx_description
1 polymer ?
#
loop_
_entity_poly.entity_id
_entity_poly.type
_entity_poly.pdbx_seq_one_letter_code
_entity_poly.pdbx_strand_id
1 'polypeptide(L)'
;MNELIEKLKSHIHWEEGMDETMLSFYITQAKTYVKNATGKQTEYLIIMVAGIYYDYRVAEKELEQALDALTPMFVQEVYADEEKDE
;
A
#
# COMPACT_ATOMS: atom_id res chain seq x y z
N MET A 1 -4.78 -6.87 -11.58
CA MET A 1 -3.97 -7.52 -10.54
C MET A 1 -2.52 -7.62 -10.99
N ASN A 2 -2.26 -8.17 -12.19
CA ASN A 2 -0.91 -8.31 -12.75
C ASN A 2 -0.12 -6.99 -12.79
N GLU A 3 -0.74 -5.89 -13.21
CA GLU A 3 -0.07 -4.57 -13.23
C GLU A 3 0.41 -4.10 -11.84
N LEU A 4 -0.37 -4.38 -10.78
CA LEU A 4 0.03 -4.02 -9.41
C LEU A 4 1.17 -4.89 -8.91
N ILE A 5 1.22 -6.16 -9.33
CA ILE A 5 2.31 -7.06 -8.99
C ILE A 5 3.61 -6.55 -9.62
N GLU A 6 3.60 -6.18 -10.89
CA GLU A 6 4.79 -5.65 -11.57
C GLU A 6 5.26 -4.30 -10.97
N LYS A 7 4.31 -3.44 -10.59
CA LYS A 7 4.62 -2.19 -9.87
C LYS A 7 5.21 -2.47 -8.49
N LEU A 8 4.65 -3.42 -7.74
CA LEU A 8 5.18 -3.80 -6.43
C LEU A 8 6.59 -4.40 -6.55
N LYS A 9 6.81 -5.32 -7.51
CA LYS A 9 8.14 -5.87 -7.81
C LYS A 9 9.16 -4.78 -8.09
N SER A 10 8.78 -3.80 -8.91
CA SER A 10 9.63 -2.64 -9.20
C SER A 10 9.90 -1.79 -7.95
N HIS A 11 8.90 -1.61 -7.09
CA HIS A 11 8.98 -0.80 -5.87
C HIS A 11 9.90 -1.43 -4.80
N ILE A 12 9.85 -2.74 -4.62
CA ILE A 12 10.67 -3.48 -3.64
C ILE A 12 12.01 -3.96 -4.21
N HIS A 13 12.35 -3.55 -5.44
CA HIS A 13 13.54 -4.01 -6.16
C HIS A 13 13.65 -5.54 -6.24
N TRP A 14 12.53 -6.19 -6.60
CA TRP A 14 12.47 -7.65 -6.74
C TRP A 14 13.41 -8.14 -7.85
N GLU A 15 14.20 -9.17 -7.56
CA GLU A 15 15.19 -9.79 -8.43
C GLU A 15 14.75 -11.19 -8.91
N GLU A 16 15.26 -11.60 -10.06
CA GLU A 16 14.95 -12.91 -10.65
C GLU A 16 15.27 -14.06 -9.68
N GLY A 17 14.27 -14.90 -9.41
CA GLY A 17 14.39 -16.05 -8.50
C GLY A 17 13.93 -15.80 -7.07
N MET A 18 13.52 -14.57 -6.72
CA MET A 18 12.85 -14.30 -5.45
C MET A 18 11.45 -14.93 -5.41
N ASP A 19 10.93 -15.19 -4.21
CA ASP A 19 9.56 -15.69 -4.05
C ASP A 19 8.54 -14.60 -4.37
N GLU A 20 7.55 -14.92 -5.20
CA GLU A 20 6.45 -14.03 -5.59
C GLU A 20 5.08 -14.46 -5.05
N THR A 21 5.00 -15.62 -4.38
CA THR A 21 3.72 -16.23 -3.98
C THR A 21 2.88 -15.33 -3.06
N MET A 22 3.55 -14.53 -2.21
CA MET A 22 2.91 -13.63 -1.26
C MET A 22 2.57 -12.24 -1.81
N LEU A 23 3.09 -11.84 -2.98
CA LEU A 23 2.91 -10.48 -3.50
C LEU A 23 1.43 -10.14 -3.72
N SER A 24 0.67 -11.10 -4.25
CA SER A 24 -0.78 -10.95 -4.45
C SER A 24 -1.56 -10.77 -3.14
N PHE A 25 -1.12 -11.44 -2.07
CA PHE A 25 -1.71 -11.32 -0.74
C PHE A 25 -1.46 -9.92 -0.16
N TYR A 26 -0.23 -9.43 -0.21
CA TYR A 26 0.11 -8.08 0.27
C TYR A 26 -0.66 -6.99 -0.46
N ILE A 27 -0.79 -7.08 -1.78
CA ILE A 27 -1.61 -6.13 -2.57
C ILE A 27 -3.07 -6.18 -2.14
N THR A 28 -3.61 -7.37 -1.87
CA THR A 28 -5.02 -7.52 -1.46
C THR A 28 -5.27 -6.92 -0.08
N GLN A 29 -4.35 -7.11 0.86
CA GLN A 29 -4.43 -6.47 2.18
C GLN A 29 -4.27 -4.96 2.07
N ALA A 30 -3.30 -4.48 1.29
CA ALA A 30 -3.08 -3.06 1.06
C ALA A 30 -4.31 -2.38 0.45
N LYS A 31 -4.96 -3.00 -0.55
CA LYS A 31 -6.23 -2.50 -1.11
C LYS A 31 -7.34 -2.34 -0.08
N THR A 32 -7.43 -3.29 0.86
CA THR A 32 -8.44 -3.25 1.92
C THR A 32 -8.11 -2.14 2.90
N TYR A 33 -6.85 -2.02 3.30
CA TYR A 33 -6.38 -0.98 4.21
C TYR A 33 -6.60 0.42 3.63
N VAL A 34 -6.13 0.69 2.41
CA VAL A 34 -6.28 1.98 1.73
C VAL A 34 -7.75 2.33 1.56
N LYS A 35 -8.58 1.38 1.12
CA LYS A 35 -10.03 1.60 0.99
C LYS A 35 -10.69 1.97 2.30
N ASN A 36 -10.31 1.33 3.40
CA ASN A 36 -10.87 1.65 4.70
C ASN A 36 -10.36 3.00 5.23
N ALA A 37 -9.12 3.38 4.90
CA ALA A 37 -8.52 4.64 5.33
C ALA A 37 -9.02 5.85 4.54
N THR A 38 -9.31 5.71 3.25
CA THR A 38 -9.63 6.85 2.36
C THR A 38 -10.99 6.76 1.67
N GLY A 39 -11.69 5.64 1.77
CA GLY A 39 -12.88 5.35 0.94
C GLY A 39 -12.55 4.96 -0.51
N LYS A 40 -11.28 5.07 -0.93
CA LYS A 40 -10.83 4.91 -2.33
C LYS A 40 -9.74 3.87 -2.46
N GLN A 41 -9.34 3.59 -3.70
CA GLN A 41 -8.26 2.66 -4.02
C GLN A 41 -7.18 3.35 -4.85
N THR A 42 -6.55 4.38 -4.28
CA THR A 42 -5.42 5.09 -4.93
C THR A 42 -4.26 4.13 -5.11
N GLU A 43 -3.85 3.94 -6.37
CA GLU A 43 -2.82 2.97 -6.73
C GLU A 43 -1.51 3.19 -5.99
N TYR A 44 -1.05 4.43 -5.90
CA TYR A 44 0.18 4.79 -5.21
C TYR A 44 0.19 4.32 -3.75
N LEU A 45 -0.87 4.61 -3.00
CA LEU A 45 -1.00 4.19 -1.59
C LEU A 45 -1.08 2.67 -1.46
N ILE A 46 -1.70 1.98 -2.41
CA ILE A 46 -1.74 0.51 -2.42
C ILE A 46 -0.32 -0.05 -2.56
N ILE A 47 0.50 0.49 -3.45
CA ILE A 47 1.88 0.03 -3.64
C ILE A 47 2.74 0.33 -2.40
N MET A 48 2.62 1.53 -1.81
CA MET A 48 3.34 1.89 -0.58
C MET A 48 3.00 0.94 0.58
N VAL A 49 1.72 0.73 0.85
CA VAL A 49 1.28 -0.16 1.95
C VAL A 49 1.67 -1.63 1.67
N ALA A 50 1.59 -2.07 0.42
CA ALA A 50 2.02 -3.44 0.07
C ALA A 50 3.54 -3.63 0.23
N GLY A 51 4.35 -2.61 -0.06
CA GLY A 51 5.78 -2.62 0.22
C GLY A 51 6.08 -2.73 1.71
N ILE A 52 5.38 -1.92 2.53
CA ILE A 52 5.48 -2.01 4.00
C ILE A 52 5.14 -3.42 4.50
N TYR A 53 4.07 -4.05 4.00
CA TYR A 53 3.72 -5.42 4.40
C TYR A 53 4.71 -6.48 3.93
N TYR A 54 5.44 -6.22 2.83
CA TYR A 54 6.51 -7.09 2.37
C TYR A 54 7.72 -7.05 3.31
N ASP A 55 8.11 -5.83 3.73
CA ASP A 55 9.27 -5.57 4.60
C ASP A 55 9.00 -5.95 6.06
N TYR A 56 7.81 -5.61 6.58
CA TYR A 56 7.44 -5.80 7.98
C TYR A 56 6.40 -6.90 8.14
N ARG A 57 6.87 -8.09 8.52
CA ARG A 57 6.05 -9.31 8.64
C ARG A 57 5.58 -9.62 10.05
N VAL A 58 5.99 -8.80 11.02
CA VAL A 58 5.65 -8.92 12.44
C VAL A 58 5.09 -7.59 12.91
N ALA A 59 4.09 -7.64 13.79
CA ALA A 59 3.48 -6.45 14.38
C ALA A 59 4.40 -5.83 15.44
N GLU A 60 5.41 -5.12 14.97
CA GLU A 60 6.40 -4.40 15.79
C GLU A 60 6.30 -2.88 15.57
N LYS A 61 7.07 -2.13 16.36
CA LYS A 61 7.00 -0.65 16.39
C LYS A 61 7.33 -0.04 15.03
N GLU A 62 8.23 -0.67 14.28
CA GLU A 62 8.67 -0.22 12.97
C GLU A 62 7.53 -0.30 11.93
N LEU A 63 6.66 -1.33 12.02
CA LEU A 63 5.47 -1.43 11.17
C LEU A 63 4.49 -0.28 11.46
N GLU A 64 4.22 -0.02 12.74
CA GLU A 64 3.35 1.08 13.17
C GLU A 64 3.89 2.41 12.65
N GLN A 65 5.18 2.69 12.86
CA GLN A 65 5.81 3.92 12.41
C GLN A 65 5.79 4.09 10.89
N ALA A 66 5.99 3.00 10.13
CA ALA A 66 5.92 3.03 8.68
C ALA A 66 4.50 3.36 8.17
N LEU A 67 3.47 2.77 8.80
CA LEU A 67 2.07 3.07 8.45
C LEU A 67 1.67 4.50 8.86
N ASP A 68 2.08 4.96 10.04
CA ASP A 68 1.82 6.32 10.52
C ASP A 68 2.51 7.40 9.65
N ALA A 69 3.67 7.09 9.08
CA ALA A 69 4.34 7.99 8.15
C ALA A 69 3.50 8.26 6.88
N LEU A 70 2.55 7.37 6.54
CA LEU A 70 1.63 7.56 5.41
C LEU A 70 0.38 8.37 5.78
N THR A 71 0.13 8.66 7.07
CA THR A 71 -1.05 9.42 7.52
C THR A 71 -1.27 10.73 6.75
N PRO A 72 -0.26 11.59 6.50
CA PRO A 72 -0.48 12.81 5.73
C PRO A 72 -1.03 12.56 4.32
N MET A 73 -0.63 11.47 3.68
CA MET A 73 -1.08 11.11 2.33
C MET A 73 -2.53 10.60 2.35
N PHE A 74 -2.90 9.81 3.36
CA PHE A 74 -4.30 9.38 3.55
C PHE A 74 -5.23 10.58 3.78
N VAL A 75 -4.81 11.52 4.62
CA VAL A 75 -5.58 12.74 4.91
C VAL A 75 -5.79 13.57 3.64
N GLN A 76 -4.74 13.77 2.84
CA GLN A 76 -4.85 14.50 1.56
C GLN A 76 -5.84 13.84 0.59
N GLU A 77 -5.83 12.50 0.50
CA GLU A 77 -6.72 11.78 -0.41
C GLU A 77 -8.20 11.89 -0.02
N VAL A 78 -8.49 11.94 1.28
CA VAL A 78 -9.85 12.13 1.80
C VAL A 78 -10.35 13.53 1.46
N TYR A 79 -9.57 14.58 1.75
CA TYR A 79 -9.98 15.96 1.47
C TYR A 79 -10.10 16.28 -0.02
N ALA A 80 -9.23 15.70 -0.86
CA ALA A 80 -9.34 15.86 -2.32
C ALA A 80 -10.62 15.24 -2.91
N ASP A 81 -11.37 14.43 -2.16
CA ASP A 81 -12.72 14.00 -2.53
C ASP A 81 -13.78 15.03 -2.15
N GLU A 82 -13.70 15.56 -0.94
CA GLU A 82 -14.68 16.53 -0.43
C GLU A 82 -14.73 17.80 -1.29
N GLU A 83 -13.60 18.21 -1.88
CA GLU A 83 -13.54 19.36 -2.79
C GLU A 83 -14.17 19.15 -4.18
N LYS A 84 -14.54 17.90 -4.56
CA LYS A 84 -15.15 17.62 -5.88
C LYS A 84 -16.68 17.61 -5.86
N ASP A 85 -17.28 17.65 -4.68
CA ASP A 85 -18.73 17.62 -4.48
C ASP A 85 -19.34 19.03 -4.24
N GLU A 86 -18.56 20.11 -4.43
CA GLU A 86 -19.02 21.52 -4.47
C GLU A 86 -19.07 22.09 -5.90
#